data_AF-A0AAU9CP03-F1
#
_entry.id   AF-A0AAU9CP03-F1
#
_cell.length_a   1.000
_cell.length_b   1.000
_cell.length_c   1.000
_cell.angle_alpha   90.00
_cell.angle_beta   90.00
_cell.angle_gamma   90.00
#
_symmetry.space_group_name_H-M   'P 1'
#
loop_
_entity.id
_entity.type
_entity.pdbx_description
1 polymer ?
#
loop_
_entity_poly.entity_id
_entity_poly.type
_entity_poly.pdbx_seq_one_letter_code
_entity_poly.pdbx_strand_id
1 'polypeptide(L)'
;MFTNTTSRLSEVKIWQSFLASQGYAIGAVDGVYGHATRKAVQAFQKDQELKPDGIIGVRTLSQAEKMGMALANVDDSVSGKPDFGPMNPERRSEEFGGFGYSVHQPTKQVIIKGRWASENIVSVMVPQLKGVRNPYAGIPLNGKVWFHRKAAERIQALFEAWETNGLSDRVLTWGGGYVPRLVRDSQTLLSSHTFGIAFDINMQWNGLGCEPARLGENGCVRELVHIANAHGFYWGGHFSRKDGMHFELAQL
;
A
#
# COMPACT_ATOMS: atom_id res chain seq x y z
N MET A 1 -20.97 16.99 -3.31
CA MET A 1 -19.64 17.44 -2.81
C MET A 1 -19.65 17.34 -1.30
N PHE A 2 -19.12 16.25 -0.73
CA PHE A 2 -18.89 16.14 0.72
C PHE A 2 -17.37 16.14 0.92
N THR A 3 -16.80 17.31 1.20
CA THR A 3 -15.39 17.42 1.55
C THR A 3 -15.21 16.99 3.00
N ASN A 4 -14.25 16.10 3.21
CA ASN A 4 -13.91 15.43 4.46
C ASN A 4 -13.28 16.38 5.51
N THR A 5 -13.97 17.47 5.84
CA THR A 5 -13.46 18.56 6.69
C THR A 5 -13.30 18.11 8.14
N THR A 6 -14.13 17.19 8.61
CA THR A 6 -14.12 16.71 10.00
C THR A 6 -12.88 15.89 10.34
N SER A 7 -12.38 15.04 9.41
CA SER A 7 -11.17 14.24 9.66
C SER A 7 -9.92 15.11 9.68
N ARG A 8 -9.79 16.05 8.73
CA ARG A 8 -8.64 16.98 8.67
C ARG A 8 -8.61 17.94 9.88
N LEU A 9 -9.77 18.38 10.36
CA LEU A 9 -9.88 19.16 11.61
C LEU A 9 -9.45 18.35 12.84
N SER A 10 -9.80 17.06 12.90
CA SER A 10 -9.35 16.20 14.00
C SER A 10 -7.84 15.94 13.97
N GLU A 11 -7.25 15.73 12.79
CA GLU A 11 -5.82 15.45 12.63
C GLU A 11 -4.95 16.62 13.09
N VAL A 12 -5.29 17.86 12.69
CA VAL A 12 -4.54 19.05 13.09
C VAL A 12 -4.65 19.28 14.60
N LYS A 13 -5.83 19.08 15.20
CA LYS A 13 -6.00 19.21 16.65
C LYS A 13 -5.21 18.18 17.43
N ILE A 14 -5.16 16.93 16.97
CA ILE A 14 -4.33 15.89 17.60
C ILE A 14 -2.86 16.31 17.56
N TRP A 15 -2.36 16.80 16.42
CA TRP A 15 -1.00 17.28 16.29
C TRP A 15 -0.68 18.52 17.14
N GLN A 16 -1.55 19.51 17.12
CA GLN A 16 -1.44 20.69 17.96
C GLN A 16 -1.42 20.32 19.45
N SER A 17 -2.26 19.36 19.87
CA SER A 17 -2.33 18.90 21.27
C SER A 17 -1.08 18.10 21.67
N PHE A 18 -0.59 17.24 20.78
CA PHE A 18 0.66 16.52 20.98
C PHE A 18 1.85 17.48 21.09
N LEU A 19 2.01 18.40 20.14
CA LEU A 19 3.11 19.36 20.16
C LEU A 19 3.06 20.26 21.41
N ALA A 20 1.87 20.71 21.82
CA ALA A 20 1.68 21.43 23.08
C ALA A 20 2.10 20.60 24.30
N SER A 21 1.76 19.31 24.34
CA SER A 21 2.13 18.42 25.45
C SER A 21 3.64 18.15 25.52
N GLN A 22 4.33 18.22 24.38
CA GLN A 22 5.80 18.16 24.32
C GLN A 22 6.48 19.52 24.57
N GLY A 23 5.71 20.58 24.85
CA GLY A 23 6.23 21.91 25.20
C GLY A 23 6.51 22.83 24.01
N TYR A 24 6.10 22.47 22.79
CA TYR A 24 6.25 23.35 21.62
C TYR A 24 5.21 24.48 21.62
N ALA A 25 5.64 25.68 21.21
CA ALA A 25 4.76 26.83 21.12
C ALA A 25 3.85 26.77 19.89
N ILE A 26 2.63 26.24 20.05
CA ILE A 26 1.65 26.07 18.95
C ILE A 26 0.60 27.17 18.86
N GLY A 27 0.44 28.00 19.91
CA GLY A 27 -0.68 28.92 20.04
C GLY A 27 -1.95 28.20 20.54
N ALA A 28 -3.10 28.48 19.91
CA ALA A 28 -4.36 27.81 20.23
C ALA A 28 -4.49 26.46 19.49
N VAL A 29 -5.08 25.45 20.15
CA VAL A 29 -5.46 24.17 19.53
C VAL A 29 -6.79 24.34 18.78
N ASP A 30 -6.75 25.07 17.68
CA ASP A 30 -7.93 25.48 16.90
C ASP A 30 -8.26 24.53 15.74
N GLY A 31 -7.37 23.60 15.40
CA GLY A 31 -7.49 22.71 14.24
C GLY A 31 -7.10 23.34 12.92
N VAL A 32 -6.46 24.51 12.93
CA VAL A 32 -5.96 25.21 11.74
C VAL A 32 -4.46 25.03 11.61
N TYR A 33 -4.01 24.51 10.48
CA TYR A 33 -2.57 24.38 10.19
C TYR A 33 -1.96 25.72 9.76
N GLY A 34 -1.87 26.65 10.69
CA GLY A 34 -1.37 28.01 10.48
C GLY A 34 0.15 28.15 10.66
N HIS A 35 0.63 29.40 10.60
CA HIS A 35 2.06 29.72 10.76
C HIS A 35 2.64 29.20 12.09
N ALA A 36 1.89 29.30 13.18
CA ALA A 36 2.31 28.83 14.50
C ALA A 36 2.47 27.30 14.54
N THR A 37 1.48 26.54 14.05
CA THR A 37 1.55 25.08 13.97
C THR A 37 2.70 24.62 13.08
N ARG A 38 2.91 25.27 11.91
CA ARG A 38 4.04 24.94 11.03
C ARG A 38 5.39 25.16 11.72
N LYS A 39 5.58 26.28 12.42
CA LYS A 39 6.81 26.54 13.19
C LYS A 39 7.04 25.51 14.30
N ALA A 40 5.98 25.10 15.00
CA ALA A 40 6.07 24.06 16.01
C ALA A 40 6.46 22.70 15.43
N VAL A 41 5.91 22.33 14.27
CA VAL A 41 6.32 21.11 13.55
C VAL A 41 7.79 21.20 13.13
N GLN A 42 8.26 22.34 12.64
CA GLN A 42 9.69 22.52 12.29
C GLN A 42 10.60 22.39 13.51
N ALA A 43 10.20 22.95 14.65
CA ALA A 43 10.94 22.84 15.91
C ALA A 43 11.00 21.39 16.38
N PHE A 44 9.85 20.70 16.39
CA PHE A 44 9.79 19.27 16.70
C PHE A 44 10.68 18.47 15.77
N GLN A 45 10.55 18.63 14.44
CA GLN A 45 11.40 17.96 13.47
C GLN A 45 12.89 18.19 13.74
N LYS A 46 13.28 19.43 14.05
CA LYS A 46 14.67 19.77 14.38
C LYS A 46 15.16 19.05 15.64
N ASP A 47 14.38 19.05 16.71
CA ASP A 47 14.72 18.39 17.98
C ASP A 47 14.79 16.87 17.84
N GLN A 48 14.04 16.34 16.88
CA GLN A 48 13.99 14.93 16.53
C GLN A 48 15.00 14.52 15.43
N GLU A 49 15.95 15.40 15.09
CA GLU A 49 16.96 15.17 14.06
C GLU A 49 16.40 14.85 12.66
N LEU A 50 15.21 15.38 12.36
CA LEU A 50 14.53 15.30 11.07
C LEU A 50 14.73 16.59 10.26
N LYS A 51 14.41 16.52 8.95
CA LYS A 51 14.36 17.71 8.09
C LYS A 51 13.26 18.68 8.59
N PRO A 52 13.57 19.94 8.95
CA PRO A 52 12.60 20.87 9.52
C PRO A 52 11.82 21.63 8.44
N ASP A 53 11.10 20.90 7.58
CA ASP A 53 10.30 21.48 6.49
C ASP A 53 8.89 21.95 6.91
N GLY A 54 8.47 21.58 8.12
CA GLY A 54 7.17 21.92 8.68
C GLY A 54 6.05 21.16 8.01
N ILE A 55 6.36 20.01 7.41
CA ILE A 55 5.40 19.08 6.82
C ILE A 55 5.32 17.88 7.75
N ILE A 56 4.11 17.54 8.19
CA ILE A 56 3.89 16.34 8.97
C ILE A 56 3.93 15.12 8.03
N GLY A 57 5.14 14.68 7.73
CA GLY A 57 5.42 13.43 7.01
C GLY A 57 5.64 12.27 7.98
N VAL A 58 5.86 11.08 7.45
CA VAL A 58 5.92 9.87 8.28
C VAL A 58 7.10 9.81 9.23
N ARG A 59 8.25 10.39 8.89
CA ARG A 59 9.36 10.48 9.86
C ARG A 59 8.95 11.30 11.08
N THR A 60 8.17 12.36 10.86
CA THR A 60 7.62 13.21 11.92
C THR A 60 6.57 12.45 12.74
N LEU A 61 5.65 11.73 12.09
CA LEU A 61 4.64 10.88 12.75
C LEU A 61 5.26 9.76 13.60
N SER A 62 6.23 9.03 13.05
CA SER A 62 6.90 7.92 13.74
C SER A 62 7.63 8.38 15.00
N GLN A 63 8.26 9.55 14.95
CA GLN A 63 8.92 10.06 16.14
C GLN A 63 7.91 10.54 17.19
N ALA A 64 6.79 11.13 16.77
CA ALA A 64 5.73 11.52 17.69
C ALA A 64 5.10 10.32 18.40
N GLU A 65 4.98 9.18 17.73
CA GLU A 65 4.52 7.93 18.34
C GLU A 65 5.44 7.42 19.44
N LYS A 66 6.76 7.39 19.19
CA LYS A 66 7.75 7.00 20.22
C LYS A 66 7.63 7.85 21.48
N MET A 67 7.11 9.06 21.35
CA MET A 67 6.85 10.01 22.42
C MET A 67 5.41 9.94 22.97
N GLY A 68 4.64 8.90 22.62
CA GLY A 68 3.33 8.61 23.20
C GLY A 68 2.13 9.16 22.41
N MET A 69 2.31 9.63 21.17
CA MET A 69 1.17 9.99 20.32
C MET A 69 0.41 8.73 19.88
N ALA A 70 -0.89 8.64 20.19
CA ALA A 70 -1.72 7.52 19.75
C ALA A 70 -1.98 7.58 18.23
N LEU A 71 -1.24 6.78 17.45
CA LEU A 71 -1.33 6.73 15.98
C LEU A 71 -2.51 5.92 15.41
N ALA A 72 -3.32 5.25 16.23
CA ALA A 72 -4.40 4.39 15.72
C ALA A 72 -5.35 5.16 14.76
N ASN A 73 -5.63 6.44 15.03
CA ASN A 73 -6.44 7.29 14.16
C ASN A 73 -5.66 7.83 12.94
N VAL A 74 -4.34 7.86 13.01
CA VAL A 74 -3.44 8.31 11.93
C VAL A 74 -3.25 7.19 10.90
N ASP A 75 -3.05 5.96 11.34
CA ASP A 75 -2.88 4.79 10.45
C ASP A 75 -4.05 4.69 9.46
N ASP A 76 -5.29 4.80 9.95
CA ASP A 76 -6.51 4.76 9.13
C ASP A 76 -6.66 6.00 8.22
N SER A 77 -6.21 7.17 8.68
CA SER A 77 -6.18 8.40 7.86
C SER A 77 -5.18 8.28 6.71
N VAL A 78 -3.98 7.77 6.98
CA VAL A 78 -2.91 7.63 5.99
C VAL A 78 -3.22 6.51 4.99
N SER A 79 -3.72 5.36 5.45
CA SER A 79 -4.08 4.29 4.52
C SER A 79 -5.40 4.54 3.79
N GLY A 80 -6.31 5.32 4.37
CA GLY A 80 -7.54 5.85 3.75
C GLY A 80 -8.31 4.87 2.85
N LYS A 81 -9.41 4.29 3.34
CA LYS A 81 -10.24 3.40 2.51
C LYS A 81 -10.85 4.15 1.30
N PRO A 82 -10.64 3.68 0.06
CA PRO A 82 -11.23 4.32 -1.12
C PRO A 82 -12.75 4.09 -1.19
N ASP A 83 -13.43 4.81 -2.08
CA ASP A 83 -14.87 4.66 -2.36
C ASP A 83 -15.20 3.46 -3.26
N PHE A 84 -14.17 2.78 -3.79
CA PHE A 84 -14.29 1.53 -4.53
C PHE A 84 -13.83 0.33 -3.70
N GLY A 85 -14.34 -0.86 -4.05
CA GLY A 85 -13.97 -2.13 -3.43
C GLY A 85 -13.09 -3.01 -4.34
N PRO A 86 -12.63 -4.15 -3.83
CA PRO A 86 -11.94 -5.16 -4.63
C PRO A 86 -12.81 -5.67 -5.78
N MET A 87 -12.17 -6.17 -6.84
CA MET A 87 -12.89 -6.68 -8.00
C MET A 87 -13.45 -8.07 -7.73
N ASN A 88 -14.76 -8.25 -7.88
CA ASN A 88 -15.41 -9.55 -7.76
C ASN A 88 -15.01 -10.50 -8.91
N PRO A 89 -15.16 -11.83 -8.76
CA PRO A 89 -14.74 -12.80 -9.76
C PRO A 89 -15.39 -12.62 -11.14
N GLU A 90 -16.66 -12.22 -11.19
CA GLU A 90 -17.42 -12.01 -12.42
C GLU A 90 -16.83 -10.85 -13.22
N ARG A 91 -16.73 -9.66 -12.60
CA ARG A 91 -16.13 -8.46 -13.21
C ARG A 91 -14.68 -8.70 -13.63
N ARG A 92 -13.92 -9.47 -12.86
CA ARG A 92 -12.54 -9.83 -13.23
C ARG A 92 -12.48 -10.66 -14.51
N SER A 93 -13.40 -11.60 -14.65
CA SER A 93 -13.49 -12.43 -15.86
C SER A 93 -13.98 -11.62 -17.07
N GLU A 94 -14.87 -10.65 -16.85
CA GLU A 94 -15.33 -9.72 -17.89
C GLU A 94 -14.22 -8.77 -18.35
N GLU A 95 -13.47 -8.18 -17.42
CA GLU A 95 -12.44 -7.18 -17.74
C GLU A 95 -11.16 -7.80 -18.30
N PHE A 96 -10.72 -8.95 -17.76
CA PHE A 96 -9.44 -9.58 -18.11
C PHE A 96 -9.60 -10.87 -18.94
N GLY A 97 -10.84 -11.29 -19.21
CA GLY A 97 -11.16 -12.47 -20.01
C GLY A 97 -11.15 -13.76 -19.18
N GLY A 98 -12.01 -14.69 -19.57
CA GLY A 98 -12.07 -16.04 -19.02
C GLY A 98 -11.11 -17.01 -19.70
N PHE A 99 -10.77 -18.10 -19.01
CA PHE A 99 -9.93 -19.16 -19.53
C PHE A 99 -10.23 -20.50 -18.85
N GLY A 100 -9.98 -21.60 -19.57
CA GLY A 100 -9.96 -22.93 -18.97
C GLY A 100 -8.72 -23.11 -18.10
N TYR A 101 -8.84 -23.86 -17.01
CA TYR A 101 -7.71 -24.18 -16.13
C TYR A 101 -7.85 -25.57 -15.51
N SER A 102 -6.77 -26.03 -14.88
CA SER A 102 -6.77 -27.16 -13.94
C SER A 102 -6.05 -26.75 -12.65
N VAL A 103 -6.42 -27.38 -11.53
CA VAL A 103 -5.80 -27.12 -10.23
C VAL A 103 -4.96 -28.32 -9.83
N HIS A 104 -3.68 -28.08 -9.57
CA HIS A 104 -2.77 -29.11 -9.06
C HIS A 104 -2.88 -29.22 -7.54
N GLN A 105 -3.35 -30.36 -7.05
CA GLN A 105 -3.44 -30.66 -5.61
C GLN A 105 -2.17 -31.37 -5.11
N PRO A 106 -1.74 -31.14 -3.86
CA PRO A 106 -2.37 -30.28 -2.83
C PRO A 106 -1.96 -28.80 -2.91
N THR A 107 -1.07 -28.45 -3.86
CA THR A 107 -0.43 -27.12 -3.94
C THR A 107 -1.38 -25.96 -4.28
N LYS A 108 -2.58 -26.27 -4.78
CA LYS A 108 -3.56 -25.31 -5.32
C LYS A 108 -3.00 -24.41 -6.43
N GLN A 109 -1.91 -24.82 -7.07
CA GLN A 109 -1.36 -24.14 -8.23
C GLN A 109 -2.34 -24.27 -9.39
N VAL A 110 -2.61 -23.16 -10.08
CA VAL A 110 -3.50 -23.13 -11.23
C VAL A 110 -2.67 -23.26 -12.50
N ILE A 111 -3.03 -24.21 -13.37
CA ILE A 111 -2.45 -24.36 -14.70
C ILE A 111 -3.49 -23.83 -15.69
N ILE A 112 -3.19 -22.66 -16.27
CA ILE A 112 -4.03 -22.04 -17.30
C ILE A 112 -3.87 -22.81 -18.62
N LYS A 113 -4.99 -23.12 -19.28
CA LYS A 113 -5.02 -23.84 -20.56
C LYS A 113 -5.14 -22.86 -21.73
N GLY A 114 -4.66 -23.30 -22.89
CA GLY A 114 -4.73 -22.51 -24.12
C GLY A 114 -3.78 -21.32 -24.11
N ARG A 115 -4.12 -20.27 -24.86
CA ARG A 115 -3.22 -19.13 -25.12
C ARG A 115 -3.47 -17.91 -24.25
N TRP A 116 -4.46 -17.94 -23.35
CA TRP A 116 -4.82 -16.77 -22.57
C TRP A 116 -3.62 -16.17 -21.82
N ALA A 117 -2.81 -17.01 -21.16
CA ALA A 117 -1.64 -16.54 -20.42
C ALA A 117 -0.58 -15.92 -21.34
N SER A 118 -0.25 -16.56 -22.47
CA SER A 118 0.73 -16.03 -23.43
C SER A 118 0.26 -14.77 -24.17
N GLU A 119 -1.06 -14.59 -24.32
CA GLU A 119 -1.65 -13.44 -25.00
C GLU A 119 -1.83 -12.23 -24.06
N ASN A 120 -1.93 -12.46 -22.74
CA ASN A 120 -2.29 -11.42 -21.79
C ASN A 120 -1.26 -11.14 -20.71
N ILE A 121 -0.38 -12.07 -20.36
CA ILE A 121 0.66 -11.85 -19.35
C ILE A 121 1.95 -11.44 -20.05
N VAL A 122 2.42 -10.24 -19.72
CA VAL A 122 3.60 -9.62 -20.34
C VAL A 122 4.65 -9.30 -19.29
N SER A 123 5.91 -9.20 -19.74
CA SER A 123 6.98 -8.66 -18.91
C SER A 123 6.85 -7.15 -18.85
N VAL A 124 6.79 -6.61 -17.64
CA VAL A 124 6.71 -5.17 -17.37
C VAL A 124 7.99 -4.75 -16.64
N MET A 125 8.61 -3.67 -17.12
CA MET A 125 9.79 -3.10 -16.47
C MET A 125 9.36 -2.08 -15.42
N VAL A 126 9.70 -2.36 -14.16
CA VAL A 126 9.52 -1.48 -13.01
C VAL A 126 10.92 -1.25 -12.40
N PRO A 127 11.64 -0.21 -12.84
CA PRO A 127 13.03 0.02 -12.42
C PRO A 127 13.22 0.13 -10.90
N GLN A 128 12.22 0.62 -10.19
CA GLN A 128 12.19 0.79 -8.74
C GLN A 128 12.29 -0.54 -7.98
N LEU A 129 11.96 -1.66 -8.62
CA LEU A 129 12.12 -2.99 -8.05
C LEU A 129 13.52 -3.57 -8.23
N LYS A 130 14.42 -2.90 -8.97
CA LYS A 130 15.80 -3.39 -9.14
C LYS A 130 16.50 -3.44 -7.78
N GLY A 131 16.99 -4.62 -7.39
CA GLY A 131 17.65 -4.85 -6.11
C GLY A 131 16.71 -5.25 -4.96
N VAL A 132 15.39 -5.07 -5.11
CA VAL A 132 14.40 -5.59 -4.15
C VAL A 132 14.44 -7.12 -4.17
N ARG A 133 14.36 -7.76 -3.00
CA ARG A 133 14.48 -9.22 -2.88
C ARG A 133 13.12 -9.89 -2.85
N ASN A 134 13.03 -11.06 -3.49
CA ASN A 134 11.98 -12.02 -3.17
C ASN A 134 12.51 -12.97 -2.08
N PRO A 135 11.86 -13.05 -0.90
CA PRO A 135 12.35 -13.84 0.22
C PRO A 135 12.39 -15.35 -0.05
N TYR A 136 11.68 -15.82 -1.07
CA TYR A 136 11.63 -17.23 -1.46
C TYR A 136 12.60 -17.59 -2.59
N ALA A 137 13.08 -16.60 -3.37
CA ALA A 137 13.96 -16.85 -4.51
C ALA A 137 15.44 -16.49 -4.26
N GLY A 138 15.74 -15.73 -3.20
CA GLY A 138 17.11 -15.36 -2.79
C GLY A 138 17.83 -14.37 -3.72
N ILE A 139 17.43 -14.28 -5.00
CA ILE A 139 18.00 -13.41 -6.03
C ILE A 139 17.26 -12.07 -6.05
N PRO A 140 17.95 -10.93 -5.98
CA PRO A 140 17.35 -9.61 -6.18
C PRO A 140 16.71 -9.47 -7.57
N LEU A 141 15.58 -8.76 -7.63
CA LEU A 141 14.92 -8.46 -8.89
C LEU A 141 15.80 -7.57 -9.77
N ASN A 142 15.68 -7.75 -11.09
CA ASN A 142 16.28 -6.86 -12.09
C ASN A 142 15.32 -5.77 -12.58
N GLY A 143 14.17 -5.61 -11.91
CA GLY A 143 13.08 -4.70 -12.29
C GLY A 143 12.01 -5.33 -13.20
N LYS A 144 12.22 -6.54 -13.76
CA LYS A 144 11.19 -7.22 -14.56
C LYS A 144 10.19 -7.95 -13.67
N VAL A 145 8.91 -7.67 -13.88
CA VAL A 145 7.79 -8.38 -13.27
C VAL A 145 6.80 -8.86 -14.34
N TRP A 146 5.92 -9.78 -13.99
CA TRP A 146 4.92 -10.34 -14.90
C TRP A 146 3.53 -9.89 -14.48
N PHE A 147 2.84 -9.20 -15.38
CA PHE A 147 1.53 -8.59 -15.15
C PHE A 147 0.64 -8.76 -16.38
N HIS A 148 -0.66 -8.60 -16.19
CA HIS A 148 -1.60 -8.48 -17.29
C HIS A 148 -1.26 -7.25 -18.13
N ARG A 149 -1.32 -7.35 -19.46
CA ARG A 149 -1.03 -6.25 -20.39
C ARG A 149 -1.85 -4.99 -20.11
N LYS A 150 -3.13 -5.15 -19.74
CA LYS A 150 -4.02 -4.04 -19.33
C LYS A 150 -3.61 -3.36 -18.01
N ALA A 151 -2.83 -4.03 -17.16
CA ALA A 151 -2.36 -3.50 -15.88
C ALA A 151 -0.93 -2.95 -15.95
N ALA A 152 -0.22 -3.14 -17.07
CA ALA A 152 1.20 -2.80 -17.21
C ALA A 152 1.48 -1.31 -16.97
N GLU A 153 0.72 -0.42 -17.62
CA GLU A 153 0.89 1.03 -17.43
C GLU A 153 0.53 1.46 -16.01
N ARG A 154 -0.49 0.83 -15.40
CA ARG A 154 -0.94 1.16 -14.04
C ARG A 154 0.11 0.83 -13.00
N ILE A 155 0.75 -0.35 -13.08
CA ILE A 155 1.82 -0.70 -12.14
C ILE A 155 3.07 0.18 -12.34
N GLN A 156 3.43 0.52 -13.59
CA GLN A 156 4.55 1.43 -13.84
C GLN A 156 4.30 2.80 -13.23
N ALA A 157 3.12 3.38 -13.51
CA ALA A 157 2.73 4.67 -12.97
C ALA A 157 2.65 4.67 -11.44
N LEU A 158 2.19 3.59 -10.82
CA LEU A 158 2.14 3.47 -9.36
C LEU A 158 3.54 3.53 -8.75
N PHE A 159 4.48 2.75 -9.25
CA PHE A 159 5.84 2.71 -8.70
C PHE A 159 6.61 4.02 -8.95
N GLU A 160 6.38 4.66 -10.10
CA GLU A 160 6.90 6.02 -10.37
C GLU A 160 6.28 7.06 -9.42
N ALA A 161 4.99 6.96 -9.11
CA ALA A 161 4.35 7.84 -8.15
C ALA A 161 4.88 7.63 -6.73
N TRP A 162 5.11 6.39 -6.29
CA TRP A 162 5.76 6.11 -5.01
C TRP A 162 7.19 6.68 -4.97
N GLU A 163 7.97 6.56 -6.04
CA GLU A 163 9.30 7.15 -6.13
C GLU A 163 9.27 8.68 -6.07
N THR A 164 8.39 9.31 -6.83
CA THR A 164 8.22 10.76 -6.85
C THR A 164 7.82 11.32 -5.48
N ASN A 165 7.09 10.52 -4.68
CA ASN A 165 6.72 10.86 -3.31
C ASN A 165 7.76 10.43 -2.26
N GLY A 166 8.91 9.89 -2.69
CA GLY A 166 10.00 9.49 -1.79
C GLY A 166 9.69 8.25 -0.95
N LEU A 167 8.82 7.36 -1.44
CA LEU A 167 8.32 6.17 -0.74
C LEU A 167 8.87 4.85 -1.29
N SER A 168 9.81 4.87 -2.24
CA SER A 168 10.41 3.65 -2.79
C SER A 168 11.07 2.77 -1.73
N ASP A 169 11.57 3.38 -0.65
CA ASP A 169 12.19 2.69 0.49
C ASP A 169 11.20 1.88 1.34
N ARG A 170 9.89 2.01 1.10
CA ARG A 170 8.85 1.19 1.73
C ARG A 170 8.69 -0.16 1.08
N VAL A 171 9.18 -0.39 -0.13
CA VAL A 171 9.10 -1.70 -0.79
C VAL A 171 10.35 -2.51 -0.46
N LEU A 172 10.31 -3.26 0.65
CA LEU A 172 11.45 -4.02 1.16
C LEU A 172 11.57 -5.39 0.48
N THR A 173 10.44 -6.05 0.27
CA THR A 173 10.37 -7.37 -0.36
C THR A 173 9.25 -7.44 -1.41
N TRP A 174 9.45 -8.31 -2.39
CA TRP A 174 8.52 -8.54 -3.49
C TRP A 174 8.05 -10.00 -3.54
N GLY A 175 6.74 -10.21 -3.48
CA GLY A 175 6.10 -11.53 -3.46
C GLY A 175 5.61 -12.07 -4.78
N GLY A 176 5.61 -11.24 -5.82
CA GLY A 176 5.20 -11.65 -7.16
C GLY A 176 3.94 -10.94 -7.64
N GLY A 177 3.85 -10.79 -8.96
CA GLY A 177 2.68 -10.27 -9.66
C GLY A 177 1.78 -11.42 -10.13
N TYR A 178 2.07 -11.94 -11.33
CA TYR A 178 1.46 -13.14 -11.87
C TYR A 178 1.95 -14.42 -11.18
N VAL A 179 1.09 -15.02 -10.34
CA VAL A 179 1.32 -16.30 -9.64
C VAL A 179 0.02 -17.09 -9.65
N PRO A 180 -0.24 -17.92 -10.68
CA PRO A 180 -1.47 -18.70 -10.81
C PRO A 180 -1.78 -19.61 -9.62
N ARG A 181 -2.82 -19.26 -8.87
CA ARG A 181 -3.27 -19.99 -7.67
C ARG A 181 -4.74 -19.73 -7.35
N LEU A 182 -5.33 -20.62 -6.55
CA LEU A 182 -6.59 -20.32 -5.87
C LEU A 182 -6.38 -19.31 -4.73
N VAL A 183 -7.44 -18.57 -4.37
CA VAL A 183 -7.48 -17.81 -3.13
C VAL A 183 -7.23 -18.76 -1.95
N ARG A 184 -6.49 -18.30 -0.92
CA ARG A 184 -6.19 -19.12 0.26
C ARG A 184 -7.50 -19.60 0.90
N ASP A 185 -7.51 -20.85 1.32
CA ASP A 185 -8.68 -21.55 1.89
C ASP A 185 -9.86 -21.76 0.93
N SER A 186 -9.83 -21.22 -0.29
CA SER A 186 -10.81 -21.53 -1.34
C SER A 186 -10.46 -22.83 -2.07
N GLN A 187 -11.49 -23.49 -2.61
CA GLN A 187 -11.36 -24.64 -3.52
C GLN A 187 -11.72 -24.29 -4.96
N THR A 188 -12.31 -23.11 -5.20
CA THR A 188 -12.90 -22.75 -6.49
C THR A 188 -12.50 -21.35 -6.98
N LEU A 189 -12.23 -20.41 -6.06
CA LEU A 189 -12.01 -19.01 -6.43
C LEU A 189 -10.56 -18.78 -6.87
N LEU A 190 -10.39 -18.26 -8.09
CA LEU A 190 -9.10 -17.84 -8.61
C LEU A 190 -8.61 -16.57 -7.89
N SER A 191 -7.34 -16.54 -7.50
CA SER A 191 -6.70 -15.34 -6.96
C SER A 191 -6.51 -14.26 -8.03
N SER A 192 -6.51 -12.99 -7.63
CA SER A 192 -6.14 -11.85 -8.50
C SER A 192 -4.71 -11.99 -9.07
N HIS A 193 -3.82 -12.68 -8.37
CA HIS A 193 -2.50 -13.06 -8.91
C HIS A 193 -2.59 -13.97 -10.13
N THR A 194 -3.63 -14.79 -10.27
CA THR A 194 -3.82 -15.65 -11.44
C THR A 194 -4.13 -14.84 -12.69
N PHE A 195 -4.71 -13.65 -12.53
CA PHE A 195 -4.97 -12.76 -13.65
C PHE A 195 -3.79 -11.83 -13.93
N GLY A 196 -2.76 -11.82 -13.07
CA GLY A 196 -1.63 -10.90 -13.20
C GLY A 196 -2.01 -9.46 -12.89
N ILE A 197 -2.97 -9.23 -11.99
CA ILE A 197 -3.48 -7.89 -11.64
C ILE A 197 -3.25 -7.52 -10.18
N ALA A 198 -2.45 -8.31 -9.47
CA ALA A 198 -2.15 -8.08 -8.06
C ALA A 198 -0.67 -8.28 -7.79
N PHE A 199 -0.19 -7.72 -6.69
CA PHE A 199 1.14 -7.98 -6.15
C PHE A 199 1.12 -8.04 -4.63
N ASP A 200 2.11 -8.76 -4.10
CA ASP A 200 2.38 -8.81 -2.67
C ASP A 200 3.72 -8.12 -2.37
N ILE A 201 3.78 -7.26 -1.35
CA ILE A 201 5.02 -6.64 -0.84
C ILE A 201 5.11 -6.78 0.67
N ASN A 202 6.33 -6.79 1.22
CA ASN A 202 6.58 -6.77 2.66
C ASN A 202 5.86 -7.89 3.44
N MET A 203 5.72 -9.08 2.86
CA MET A 203 4.92 -10.18 3.42
C MET A 203 5.35 -10.65 4.80
N GLN A 204 6.64 -10.46 5.16
CA GLN A 204 7.16 -10.88 6.47
C GLN A 204 6.48 -10.15 7.63
N TRP A 205 5.94 -8.96 7.37
CA TRP A 205 5.30 -8.11 8.38
C TRP A 205 3.79 -7.97 8.17
N ASN A 206 3.26 -8.39 7.01
CA ASN A 206 1.89 -8.09 6.60
C ASN A 206 1.12 -9.32 6.11
N GLY A 207 1.39 -10.49 6.70
CA GLY A 207 0.78 -11.75 6.28
C GLY A 207 -0.75 -11.81 6.46
N LEU A 208 -1.39 -12.68 5.67
CA LEU A 208 -2.85 -12.88 5.72
C LEU A 208 -3.35 -13.24 7.13
N GLY A 209 -4.33 -12.47 7.61
CA GLY A 209 -4.96 -12.62 8.92
C GLY A 209 -4.22 -11.90 10.05
N CYS A 210 -3.04 -11.35 9.80
CA CYS A 210 -2.30 -10.54 10.76
C CYS A 210 -2.70 -9.06 10.62
N GLU A 211 -2.56 -8.32 11.72
CA GLU A 211 -2.66 -6.86 11.66
C GLU A 211 -1.47 -6.32 10.84
N PRO A 212 -1.69 -5.53 9.78
CA PRO A 212 -0.60 -4.97 8.99
C PRO A 212 0.26 -4.01 9.81
N ALA A 213 1.56 -3.99 9.53
CA ALA A 213 2.53 -3.13 10.18
C ALA A 213 2.07 -1.66 10.21
N ARG A 214 2.17 -1.05 11.39
CA ARG A 214 1.78 0.32 11.67
C ARG A 214 2.84 1.30 11.19
N LEU A 215 2.48 2.58 11.08
CA LEU A 215 3.44 3.63 10.74
C LEU A 215 4.64 3.58 11.69
N GLY A 216 5.86 3.68 11.15
CA GLY A 216 7.09 3.56 11.92
C GLY A 216 7.59 2.13 12.15
N GLU A 217 6.75 1.10 11.96
CA GLU A 217 7.18 -0.30 12.02
C GLU A 217 7.84 -0.75 10.70
N ASN A 218 8.73 -1.73 10.81
CA ASN A 218 9.39 -2.30 9.65
C ASN A 218 8.37 -2.99 8.74
N GLY A 219 8.51 -2.79 7.42
CA GLY A 219 7.57 -3.34 6.45
C GLY A 219 6.21 -2.64 6.36
N CYS A 220 6.01 -1.51 7.04
CA CYS A 220 4.77 -0.72 6.88
C CYS A 220 4.51 -0.34 5.42
N VAL A 221 3.27 -0.52 4.97
CA VAL A 221 2.82 -0.14 3.62
C VAL A 221 1.74 0.94 3.63
N ARG A 222 1.34 1.46 4.80
CA ARG A 222 0.19 2.37 4.94
C ARG A 222 0.37 3.66 4.14
N GLU A 223 1.59 4.19 4.09
CA GLU A 223 1.98 5.35 3.26
C GLU A 223 1.77 5.13 1.76
N LEU A 224 1.83 3.88 1.32
CA LEU A 224 1.71 3.54 -0.09
C LEU A 224 0.25 3.51 -0.56
N VAL A 225 -0.69 3.31 0.37
CA VAL A 225 -2.08 2.93 0.06
C VAL A 225 -2.84 4.06 -0.62
N HIS A 226 -2.74 5.30 -0.14
CA HIS A 226 -3.47 6.41 -0.77
C HIS A 226 -3.06 6.61 -2.24
N ILE A 227 -1.77 6.52 -2.54
CA ILE A 227 -1.25 6.60 -3.90
C ILE A 227 -1.67 5.36 -4.70
N ALA A 228 -1.63 4.16 -4.11
CA ALA A 228 -2.14 2.95 -4.74
C ALA A 228 -3.61 3.10 -5.17
N ASN A 229 -4.45 3.63 -4.28
CA ASN A 229 -5.86 3.89 -4.55
C ASN A 229 -6.04 4.86 -5.71
N ALA A 230 -5.26 5.95 -5.75
CA ALA A 230 -5.29 6.93 -6.85
C ALA A 230 -4.90 6.32 -8.22
N HIS A 231 -4.17 5.20 -8.21
CA HIS A 231 -3.81 4.42 -9.39
C HIS A 231 -4.71 3.19 -9.61
N GLY A 232 -5.86 3.11 -8.91
CA GLY A 232 -6.86 2.06 -9.09
C GLY A 232 -6.58 0.76 -8.36
N PHE A 233 -5.56 0.70 -7.50
CA PHE A 233 -5.25 -0.48 -6.69
C PHE A 233 -5.94 -0.42 -5.34
N TYR A 234 -6.60 -1.50 -4.95
CA TYR A 234 -7.19 -1.70 -3.64
C TYR A 234 -6.22 -2.47 -2.73
N TRP A 235 -6.04 -1.98 -1.51
CA TRP A 235 -5.18 -2.62 -0.51
C TRP A 235 -5.92 -3.67 0.33
N GLY A 236 -5.35 -4.87 0.45
CA GLY A 236 -5.91 -5.99 1.21
C GLY A 236 -5.97 -5.75 2.73
N GLY A 237 -5.24 -4.75 3.25
CA GLY A 237 -5.43 -4.27 4.63
C GLY A 237 -6.83 -3.71 4.90
N HIS A 238 -7.63 -3.41 3.86
CA HIS A 238 -9.03 -3.01 4.02
C HIS A 238 -10.04 -4.17 3.99
N PHE A 239 -9.60 -5.42 3.79
CA PHE A 239 -10.45 -6.60 3.87
C PHE A 239 -10.90 -6.88 5.31
N SER A 240 -11.96 -7.70 5.45
CA SER A 240 -12.43 -8.19 6.75
C SER A 240 -11.38 -9.11 7.38
N ARG A 241 -10.89 -10.10 6.63
CA ARG A 241 -9.65 -10.81 6.93
C ARG A 241 -8.50 -10.07 6.27
N LYS A 242 -7.74 -9.34 7.08
CA LYS A 242 -6.63 -8.49 6.63
C LYS A 242 -5.64 -9.25 5.77
N ASP A 243 -5.20 -8.64 4.67
CA ASP A 243 -4.11 -9.12 3.84
C ASP A 243 -3.19 -7.94 3.52
N GLY A 244 -2.41 -7.49 4.51
CA GLY A 244 -1.69 -6.21 4.44
C GLY A 244 -0.57 -6.19 3.39
N MET A 245 -0.08 -7.35 2.97
CA MET A 245 0.92 -7.44 1.90
C MET A 245 0.32 -7.20 0.51
N HIS A 246 -1.00 -7.39 0.38
CA HIS A 246 -1.66 -7.55 -0.90
C HIS A 246 -2.19 -6.23 -1.47
N PHE A 247 -1.92 -6.00 -2.75
CA PHE A 247 -2.53 -4.94 -3.55
C PHE A 247 -3.08 -5.54 -4.83
N GLU A 248 -4.31 -5.19 -5.20
CA GLU A 248 -4.93 -5.66 -6.44
C GLU A 248 -5.57 -4.53 -7.22
N LEU A 249 -5.45 -4.57 -8.54
CA LEU A 249 -6.12 -3.63 -9.44
C LEU A 249 -7.64 -3.84 -9.35
N ALA A 250 -8.35 -2.80 -8.95
CA ALA A 250 -9.80 -2.79 -8.77
C ALA A 250 -10.51 -1.88 -9.79
N GLN A 251 -9.79 -0.95 -10.40
CA GLN A 251 -10.27 -0.04 -11.44
C GLN A 251 -9.20 0.16 -12.52
N LEU A 252 -9.62 0.19 -13.79
CA LEU A 252 -8.77 0.48 -14.93
C LEU A 252 -8.69 1.98 -15.19
#